data_AF-A0A418V9E2-F1
#
_entry.id   AF-A0A418V9E2-F1
#
_cell.length_a   1.000
_cell.length_b   1.000
_cell.length_c   1.000
_cell.angle_alpha   90.00
_cell.angle_beta   90.00
_cell.angle_gamma   90.00
#
_symmetry.space_group_name_H-M   'P 1'
#
loop_
_entity.id
_entity.type
_entity.pdbx_description
1 polymer ?
#
loop_
_entity_poly.entity_id
_entity_poly.type
_entity_poly.pdbx_seq_one_letter_code
_entity_poly.pdbx_strand_id
1 'polypeptide(L)'
;MSEDSSFYVYALKDPRNSPAAPFYIGKGTGTRSHDHLARVDDSLKGQRILDIRDSGMDVLVTRLVDQLTEIQALRLEAELIAAFGTVATGGLLTNAVMPSGLGAKQRTAVTVPSGAKEKAQIGLSLLKDAVMELAQANPQGITNSETASLLGLRSDYGGGSKDYLSYSLIGLLMREGKLKRLPSSKKHVAQVR
;
A
#
# COMPACT_ATOMS: atom_id res chain seq x y z
N MET A 1 -27.08 11.86 -3.46
CA MET A 1 -27.23 10.41 -3.18
C MET A 1 -26.28 10.10 -2.04
N SER A 2 -26.74 9.49 -0.95
CA SER A 2 -25.85 9.03 0.12
C SER A 2 -24.99 7.88 -0.39
N GLU A 3 -23.66 7.97 -0.25
CA GLU A 3 -22.75 6.88 -0.62
C GLU A 3 -23.03 5.64 0.24
N ASP A 4 -22.94 4.45 -0.37
CA ASP A 4 -23.11 3.17 0.32
C ASP A 4 -21.94 2.94 1.28
N SER A 5 -22.23 3.01 2.58
CA SER A 5 -21.27 2.83 3.67
C SER A 5 -21.36 1.44 4.33
N SER A 6 -21.90 0.43 3.63
CA SER A 6 -22.09 -0.92 4.18
C SER A 6 -20.81 -1.76 4.27
N PHE A 7 -19.67 -1.22 3.81
CA PHE A 7 -18.38 -1.93 3.78
C PHE A 7 -17.66 -1.85 5.12
N TYR A 8 -16.84 -2.87 5.37
CA TYR A 8 -15.94 -2.95 6.52
C TYR A 8 -14.65 -3.66 6.13
N VAL A 9 -13.61 -3.47 6.95
CA VAL A 9 -12.36 -4.24 6.88
C VAL A 9 -12.26 -5.15 8.11
N TYR A 10 -11.87 -6.40 7.91
CA TYR A 10 -11.78 -7.42 8.95
C TYR A 10 -10.43 -8.15 8.91
N ALA A 11 -10.08 -8.77 10.04
CA ALA A 11 -8.94 -9.65 10.19
C ALA A 11 -9.40 -11.06 10.58
N LEU A 12 -8.72 -12.08 10.05
CA LEU A 12 -8.71 -13.43 10.61
C LEU A 12 -7.43 -13.62 11.43
N LYS A 13 -7.56 -14.09 12.66
CA LYS A 13 -6.44 -14.25 13.59
C LYS A 13 -6.28 -15.70 14.05
N ASP A 14 -5.04 -16.10 14.20
CA ASP A 14 -4.62 -17.42 14.65
C ASP A 14 -4.50 -17.40 16.19
N PRO A 15 -5.40 -18.09 16.92
CA PRO A 15 -5.42 -18.07 18.38
C PRO A 15 -4.35 -18.96 19.03
N ARG A 16 -3.59 -19.74 18.24
CA ARG A 16 -2.60 -20.70 18.76
C ARG A 16 -1.42 -20.02 19.45
N ASN A 17 -1.27 -18.70 19.26
CA ASN A 17 -0.28 -17.86 19.91
C ASN A 17 -0.96 -16.76 20.73
N SER A 18 -0.28 -16.28 21.77
CA SER A 18 -0.70 -15.12 22.56
C SER A 18 0.33 -13.98 22.42
N PRO A 19 -0.06 -12.80 21.88
CA PRO A 19 -1.38 -12.46 21.38
C PRO A 19 -1.72 -13.16 20.06
N ALA A 20 -3.03 -13.34 19.78
CA ALA A 20 -3.51 -13.94 18.54
C ALA A 20 -3.09 -13.08 17.33
N ALA A 21 -2.32 -13.67 16.42
CA ALA A 21 -1.71 -12.94 15.31
C ALA A 21 -2.63 -12.90 14.09
N PRO A 22 -2.79 -11.75 13.40
CA PRO A 22 -3.51 -11.71 12.14
C PRO A 22 -2.78 -12.51 11.08
N PHE A 23 -3.50 -13.37 10.36
CA PHE A 23 -2.98 -14.10 9.21
C PHE A 23 -3.73 -13.76 7.92
N TYR A 24 -4.80 -12.96 7.96
CA TYR A 24 -5.50 -12.49 6.77
C TYR A 24 -6.21 -11.18 7.05
N ILE A 25 -6.20 -10.27 6.07
CA ILE A 25 -6.99 -9.04 6.07
C ILE A 25 -7.91 -9.06 4.85
N GLY A 26 -9.17 -8.67 5.04
CA GLY A 26 -10.14 -8.62 3.95
C GLY A 26 -11.10 -7.45 4.05
N LYS A 27 -11.59 -7.00 2.90
CA LYS A 27 -12.80 -6.17 2.79
C LYS A 27 -14.06 -7.03 2.71
N GLY A 28 -15.15 -6.60 3.35
CA GLY A 28 -16.45 -7.25 3.20
C GLY A 28 -17.66 -6.37 3.44
N THR A 29 -18.82 -6.95 3.15
CA THR A 29 -20.18 -6.46 3.45
C THR A 29 -20.97 -7.64 4.00
N GLY A 30 -22.06 -7.38 4.73
CA GLY A 30 -22.90 -8.45 5.30
C GLY A 30 -22.09 -9.47 6.14
N THR A 31 -22.26 -10.77 5.85
CA THR A 31 -21.64 -11.90 6.56
C THR A 31 -20.29 -12.35 6.02
N ARG A 32 -19.73 -11.67 5.02
CA ARG A 32 -18.53 -12.11 4.28
C ARG A 32 -17.34 -12.50 5.17
N SER A 33 -17.16 -11.84 6.32
CA SER A 33 -16.10 -12.17 7.28
C SER A 33 -16.18 -13.60 7.83
N HIS A 34 -17.37 -14.21 7.85
CA HIS A 34 -17.62 -15.58 8.32
C HIS A 34 -17.80 -16.58 7.17
N ASP A 35 -18.20 -16.13 5.99
CA ASP A 35 -18.40 -17.01 4.82
C ASP A 35 -17.13 -17.80 4.47
N HIS A 36 -15.96 -17.18 4.65
CA HIS A 36 -14.65 -17.84 4.44
C HIS A 36 -14.37 -18.99 5.41
N LEU A 37 -15.00 -18.99 6.59
CA LEU A 37 -14.91 -20.09 7.53
C LEU A 37 -15.84 -21.25 7.13
N ALA A 38 -16.98 -20.95 6.51
CA ALA A 38 -17.94 -21.96 6.06
C ALA A 38 -17.48 -22.66 4.77
N ARG A 39 -16.85 -21.92 3.84
CA ARG A 39 -16.36 -22.42 2.56
C ARG A 39 -14.85 -22.23 2.46
N VAL A 40 -14.13 -23.17 3.04
CA VAL A 40 -12.67 -23.21 2.99
C VAL A 40 -12.23 -23.59 1.57
N ASP A 41 -11.30 -22.83 1.02
CA ASP A 41 -10.71 -23.02 -0.31
C ASP A 41 -9.26 -23.55 -0.21
N ASP A 42 -8.64 -23.90 -1.33
CA ASP A 42 -7.25 -24.41 -1.36
C ASP A 42 -6.18 -23.32 -1.22
N SER A 43 -6.56 -22.08 -0.89
CA SER A 43 -5.61 -20.99 -0.72
C SER A 43 -4.79 -21.13 0.57
N LEU A 44 -3.68 -20.39 0.69
CA LEU A 44 -2.90 -20.31 1.94
C LEU A 44 -3.76 -19.90 3.15
N LYS A 45 -4.77 -19.05 2.92
CA LYS A 45 -5.75 -18.67 3.94
C LYS A 45 -6.59 -19.87 4.35
N GLY A 46 -7.07 -20.65 3.39
CA GLY A 46 -7.89 -21.84 3.65
C GLY A 46 -7.12 -22.94 4.37
N GLN A 47 -5.89 -23.22 3.94
CA GLN A 47 -4.97 -24.13 4.63
C GLN A 47 -4.74 -23.70 6.08
N ARG A 48 -4.48 -22.40 6.33
CA ARG A 48 -4.30 -21.88 7.69
C ARG A 48 -5.56 -22.06 8.55
N ILE A 49 -6.76 -21.91 7.98
CA ILE A 49 -8.03 -22.15 8.68
C ILE A 49 -8.13 -23.62 9.11
N LEU A 50 -7.78 -24.56 8.22
CA LEU A 50 -7.78 -26.00 8.53
C LEU A 50 -6.76 -26.33 9.62
N ASP A 51 -5.53 -25.83 9.52
CA ASP A 51 -4.48 -26.08 10.53
C ASP A 51 -4.89 -25.61 11.94
N ILE A 52 -5.65 -24.51 12.03
CA ILE A 52 -6.16 -24.00 13.31
C ILE A 52 -7.26 -24.92 13.84
N ARG A 53 -8.18 -25.37 12.97
CA ARG A 53 -9.26 -26.31 13.35
C ARG A 53 -8.73 -27.67 13.77
N ASP A 54 -7.74 -28.19 13.08
CA ASP A 54 -7.10 -29.47 13.40
C ASP A 54 -6.39 -29.44 14.76
N SER A 55 -6.01 -28.25 15.24
CA SER A 55 -5.50 -28.04 16.60
C SER A 55 -6.59 -27.94 17.68
N GLY A 56 -7.86 -28.12 17.31
CA GLY A 56 -9.02 -28.01 18.20
C GLY A 56 -9.41 -26.57 18.55
N MET A 57 -8.95 -25.58 17.78
CA MET A 57 -9.24 -24.16 17.99
C MET A 57 -10.02 -23.55 16.82
N ASP A 58 -10.69 -22.43 17.06
CA ASP A 58 -11.43 -21.69 16.05
C ASP A 58 -10.73 -20.39 15.66
N VAL A 59 -10.77 -20.07 14.37
CA VAL A 59 -10.26 -18.81 13.84
C VAL A 59 -11.02 -17.63 14.44
N LEU A 60 -10.28 -16.66 14.97
CA LEU A 60 -10.87 -15.44 15.51
C LEU A 60 -11.13 -14.45 14.37
N VAL A 61 -12.38 -14.04 14.21
CA VAL A 61 -12.79 -13.02 13.24
C VAL A 61 -12.97 -11.70 13.97
N THR A 62 -12.32 -10.64 13.50
CA THR A 62 -12.45 -9.30 14.09
C THR A 62 -12.75 -8.29 12.99
N ARG A 63 -13.83 -7.50 13.12
CA ARG A 63 -13.99 -6.27 12.34
C ARG A 63 -13.04 -5.21 12.88
N LEU A 64 -12.20 -4.68 12.03
CA LEU A 64 -11.20 -3.67 12.40
C LEU A 64 -11.79 -2.27 12.32
N VAL A 65 -12.50 -1.99 11.23
CA VAL A 65 -13.20 -0.72 10.96
C VAL A 65 -14.47 -1.02 10.17
N ASP A 66 -15.57 -0.37 10.52
CA ASP A 66 -16.87 -0.48 9.85
C ASP A 66 -17.37 0.88 9.33
N GLN A 67 -18.56 0.87 8.70
CA GLN A 67 -19.21 2.06 8.13
C GLN A 67 -18.38 2.78 7.06
N LEU A 68 -17.73 2.00 6.20
CA LEU A 68 -16.86 2.50 5.15
C LEU A 68 -17.58 2.50 3.81
N THR A 69 -17.29 3.50 2.99
CA THR A 69 -17.51 3.39 1.54
C THR A 69 -16.63 2.29 0.95
N GLU A 70 -17.00 1.77 -0.22
CA GLU A 70 -16.19 0.75 -0.90
C GLU A 70 -14.74 1.19 -1.11
N ILE A 71 -14.54 2.44 -1.55
CA ILE A 71 -13.22 3.01 -1.84
C ILE A 71 -12.40 3.13 -0.55
N GLN A 72 -13.01 3.58 0.55
CA GLN A 72 -12.32 3.66 1.85
C GLN A 72 -11.91 2.28 2.34
N ALA A 73 -12.80 1.29 2.28
CA ALA A 73 -12.49 -0.07 2.70
C ALA A 73 -11.41 -0.72 1.83
N LEU A 74 -11.42 -0.47 0.51
CA LEU A 74 -10.39 -0.95 -0.41
C LEU A 74 -9.02 -0.34 -0.10
N ARG A 75 -8.95 0.97 0.18
CA ARG A 75 -7.71 1.66 0.55
C ARG A 75 -7.17 1.14 1.88
N LEU A 76 -8.03 1.04 2.89
CA LEU A 76 -7.64 0.57 4.22
C LEU A 76 -7.19 -0.90 4.21
N GLU A 77 -7.86 -1.77 3.45
CA GLU A 77 -7.43 -3.16 3.22
C GLU A 77 -6.02 -3.19 2.63
N ALA A 78 -5.77 -2.42 1.58
CA ALA A 78 -4.46 -2.35 0.95
C ALA A 78 -3.38 -1.83 1.91
N GLU A 79 -3.67 -0.78 2.68
CA GLU A 79 -2.74 -0.22 3.67
C GLU A 79 -2.39 -1.21 4.77
N LEU A 80 -3.37 -1.95 5.30
CA LEU A 80 -3.14 -2.97 6.32
C LEU A 80 -2.34 -4.16 5.76
N ILE A 81 -2.64 -4.61 4.54
CA ILE A 81 -1.86 -5.68 3.89
C ILE A 81 -0.41 -5.24 3.67
N ALA A 82 -0.22 -3.98 3.23
CA ALA A 82 1.10 -3.40 3.10
C ALA A 82 1.84 -3.35 4.45
N ALA A 83 1.15 -2.96 5.52
CA ALA A 83 1.74 -2.78 6.84
C ALA A 83 2.16 -4.08 7.53
N PHE A 84 1.34 -5.13 7.44
CA PHE A 84 1.66 -6.43 8.04
C PHE A 84 2.54 -7.30 7.13
N GLY A 85 2.56 -7.00 5.83
CA GLY A 85 3.21 -7.81 4.82
C GLY A 85 2.55 -9.18 4.63
N THR A 86 2.80 -9.78 3.47
CA THR A 86 2.39 -11.16 3.18
C THR A 86 3.51 -12.14 3.44
N VAL A 87 3.19 -13.43 3.60
CA VAL A 87 4.17 -14.52 3.70
C VAL A 87 5.20 -14.45 2.56
N ALA A 88 4.77 -14.13 1.33
CA ALA A 88 5.66 -13.96 0.18
C ALA A 88 6.67 -12.82 0.33
N THR A 89 6.40 -11.86 1.22
CA THR A 89 7.29 -10.73 1.56
C THR A 89 7.95 -10.87 2.94
N GLY A 90 7.79 -12.02 3.61
CA GLY A 90 8.28 -12.27 4.97
C GLY A 90 7.39 -11.68 6.08
N GLY A 91 6.16 -11.27 5.76
CA GLY A 91 5.17 -10.80 6.71
C GLY A 91 4.22 -11.91 7.20
N LEU A 92 3.17 -11.49 7.90
CA LEU A 92 2.27 -12.42 8.61
C LEU A 92 1.13 -12.97 7.74
N LEU A 93 0.73 -12.21 6.71
CA LEU A 93 -0.55 -12.44 6.05
C LEU A 93 -0.47 -13.47 4.93
N THR A 94 -1.50 -14.30 4.85
CA THR A 94 -1.77 -15.29 3.78
C THR A 94 -2.43 -14.67 2.54
N ASN A 95 -2.67 -13.36 2.52
CA ASN A 95 -3.16 -12.63 1.36
C ASN A 95 -2.27 -12.92 0.14
N ALA A 96 -2.89 -13.27 -1.00
CA ALA A 96 -2.15 -13.67 -2.21
C ALA A 96 -1.51 -12.50 -2.97
N VAL A 97 -2.05 -11.29 -2.80
CA VAL A 97 -1.64 -10.10 -3.54
C VAL A 97 -1.13 -9.04 -2.57
N MET A 98 0.06 -8.53 -2.86
CA MET A 98 0.54 -7.27 -2.30
C MET A 98 0.02 -6.11 -3.14
N PRO A 99 -0.46 -5.01 -2.53
CA PRO A 99 -0.82 -3.81 -3.27
C PRO A 99 0.33 -3.32 -4.16
N SER A 100 -0.01 -2.84 -5.35
CA SER A 100 0.96 -2.34 -6.35
C SER A 100 1.82 -1.21 -5.78
N GLY A 101 3.14 -1.27 -6.05
CA GLY A 101 4.12 -0.26 -5.62
C GLY A 101 5.16 -0.77 -4.63
N LEU A 102 4.90 -1.92 -3.99
CA LEU A 102 5.84 -2.59 -3.11
C LEU A 102 6.52 -3.74 -3.86
N GLY A 103 7.79 -3.55 -4.25
CA GLY A 103 8.56 -4.53 -5.01
C GLY A 103 8.55 -5.92 -4.36
N ALA A 104 8.28 -6.95 -5.17
CA ALA A 104 8.10 -8.34 -4.74
C ALA A 104 9.42 -9.13 -4.56
N LYS A 105 10.58 -8.56 -4.91
CA LYS A 105 11.86 -9.29 -4.85
C LYS A 105 12.47 -9.20 -3.46
N GLN A 106 12.31 -10.26 -2.68
CA GLN A 106 13.04 -10.46 -1.43
C GLN A 106 14.51 -10.77 -1.78
N ARG A 107 15.44 -9.92 -1.35
CA ARG A 107 16.89 -10.19 -1.43
C ARG A 107 17.33 -10.72 -0.08
N THR A 108 17.70 -12.00 0.00
CA THR A 108 18.08 -12.68 1.25
C THR A 108 19.35 -12.12 1.90
N ALA A 109 20.16 -11.35 1.16
CA ALA A 109 21.41 -10.78 1.64
C ALA A 109 21.26 -9.51 2.51
N VAL A 110 20.06 -8.96 2.69
CA VAL A 110 19.85 -7.70 3.41
C VAL A 110 18.70 -7.82 4.40
N THR A 111 18.96 -7.57 5.68
CA THR A 111 17.93 -7.46 6.71
C THR A 111 17.16 -6.16 6.55
N VAL A 112 15.87 -6.25 6.27
CA VAL A 112 14.95 -5.09 6.28
C VAL A 112 14.27 -5.04 7.65
N PRO A 113 14.49 -3.99 8.47
CA PRO A 113 13.81 -3.89 9.76
C PRO A 113 12.29 -3.84 9.58
N SER A 114 11.56 -4.48 10.50
CA SER A 114 10.10 -4.41 10.54
C SER A 114 9.64 -2.94 10.64
N GLY A 115 8.62 -2.56 9.88
CA GLY A 115 8.11 -1.19 9.83
C GLY A 115 8.91 -0.20 8.96
N ALA A 116 10.15 -0.52 8.58
CA ALA A 116 10.99 0.40 7.81
C ALA A 116 10.47 0.62 6.38
N LYS A 117 9.90 -0.41 5.77
CA LYS A 117 9.32 -0.36 4.42
C LYS A 117 8.08 0.54 4.40
N GLU A 118 7.23 0.39 5.41
CA GLU A 118 6.00 1.13 5.62
C GLU A 118 6.32 2.61 5.86
N LYS A 119 7.28 2.88 6.75
CA LYS A 119 7.81 4.23 7.00
C LYS A 119 8.34 4.88 5.72
N ALA A 120 9.06 4.12 4.89
CA ALA A 120 9.55 4.61 3.61
C ALA A 120 8.40 4.93 2.62
N GLN A 121 7.33 4.13 2.60
CA GLN A 121 6.17 4.41 1.75
C GLN A 121 5.38 5.63 2.22
N ILE A 122 5.23 5.84 3.52
CA ILE A 122 4.60 7.06 4.06
C ILE A 122 5.39 8.29 3.63
N GLY A 123 6.72 8.27 3.82
CA GLY A 123 7.60 9.35 3.36
C GLY A 123 7.52 9.56 1.85
N LEU A 124 7.45 8.49 1.06
CA LEU A 124 7.28 8.57 -0.39
C LEU A 124 5.95 9.22 -0.79
N SER A 125 4.86 8.91 -0.08
CA SER A 125 3.55 9.55 -0.33
C SER A 125 3.62 11.05 -0.09
N LEU A 126 4.14 11.47 1.07
CA LEU A 126 4.28 12.88 1.43
C LEU A 126 5.11 13.65 0.40
N LEU A 127 6.22 13.06 -0.07
CA LEU A 127 7.04 13.66 -1.11
C LEU A 127 6.32 13.77 -2.46
N LYS A 128 5.55 12.75 -2.85
CA LYS A 128 4.75 12.78 -4.08
C LYS A 128 3.65 13.84 -4.01
N ASP A 129 3.00 13.98 -2.87
CA ASP A 129 1.94 14.96 -2.66
C ASP A 129 2.48 16.39 -2.76
N ALA A 130 3.63 16.67 -2.13
CA ALA A 130 4.31 17.96 -2.28
C ALA A 130 4.69 18.29 -3.74
N VAL A 131 5.14 17.29 -4.52
CA VAL A 131 5.41 17.46 -5.96
C VAL A 131 4.13 17.72 -6.75
N MET A 132 3.02 17.06 -6.39
CA MET A 132 1.72 17.29 -7.01
C MET A 132 1.20 18.70 -6.73
N GLU A 133 1.27 19.18 -5.49
CA GLU A 133 0.89 20.55 -5.12
C GLU A 133 1.70 21.57 -5.94
N LEU A 134 3.02 21.37 -6.05
CA LEU A 134 3.88 22.22 -6.88
C LEU A 134 3.45 22.18 -8.36
N ALA A 135 3.15 21.00 -8.91
CA ALA A 135 2.72 20.87 -10.30
C ALA A 135 1.35 21.51 -10.57
N GLN A 136 0.41 21.38 -9.63
CA GLN A 136 -0.94 21.95 -9.71
C GLN A 136 -0.91 23.48 -9.64
N ALA A 137 -0.03 24.04 -8.79
CA ALA A 137 0.20 25.48 -8.70
C ALA A 137 0.86 26.07 -9.97
N ASN A 138 1.40 25.25 -10.86
CA ASN A 138 2.16 25.67 -12.04
C ASN A 138 1.57 25.08 -13.34
N PRO A 139 0.52 25.69 -13.93
CA PRO A 139 -0.18 25.17 -15.11
C PRO A 139 0.70 24.98 -16.37
N GLN A 140 1.79 25.74 -16.47
CA GLN A 140 2.77 25.63 -17.56
C GLN A 140 3.74 24.44 -17.38
N GLY A 141 3.65 23.76 -16.24
CA GLY A 141 4.42 22.59 -15.87
C GLY A 141 5.75 22.90 -15.17
N ILE A 142 6.29 21.86 -14.54
CA ILE A 142 7.51 21.88 -13.74
C ILE A 142 8.55 20.92 -14.30
N THR A 143 9.82 21.30 -14.20
CA THR A 143 10.97 20.47 -14.55
C THR A 143 11.49 19.71 -13.32
N ASN A 144 12.32 18.68 -13.55
CA ASN A 144 13.01 17.99 -12.44
C ASN A 144 13.88 18.93 -11.61
N SER A 145 14.54 19.90 -12.25
CA SER A 145 15.45 20.83 -11.55
C SER A 145 14.68 21.83 -10.68
N GLU A 146 13.57 22.37 -11.19
CA GLU A 146 12.68 23.22 -10.38
C GLU A 146 12.12 22.44 -9.18
N THR A 147 11.66 21.20 -9.41
CA THR A 147 11.16 20.32 -8.34
C THR A 147 12.23 20.06 -7.28
N ALA A 148 13.46 19.72 -7.71
CA ALA A 148 14.55 19.44 -6.80
C ALA A 148 14.95 20.68 -5.99
N SER A 149 15.03 21.83 -6.66
CA SER A 149 15.48 23.07 -6.05
C SER A 149 14.45 23.68 -5.11
N LEU A 150 13.18 23.76 -5.52
CA LEU A 150 12.14 24.48 -4.79
C LEU A 150 11.59 23.69 -3.61
N LEU A 151 11.63 22.34 -3.67
CA LEU A 151 11.19 21.48 -2.57
C LEU A 151 12.35 21.01 -1.67
N GLY A 152 13.58 21.50 -1.88
CA GLY A 152 14.74 21.09 -1.08
C GLY A 152 15.14 19.62 -1.26
N LEU A 153 14.93 19.06 -2.44
CA LEU A 153 15.18 17.65 -2.77
C LEU A 153 16.47 17.45 -3.59
N ARG A 154 17.38 18.43 -3.58
CA ARG A 154 18.66 18.33 -4.29
C ARG A 154 19.55 17.27 -3.63
N SER A 155 20.27 16.53 -4.46
CA SER A 155 21.24 15.52 -4.02
C SER A 155 22.59 16.16 -3.72
N ASP A 156 23.15 15.91 -2.54
CA ASP A 156 24.55 16.27 -2.23
C ASP A 156 25.56 15.25 -2.72
N TYR A 157 25.09 14.15 -3.33
CA TYR A 157 25.96 13.15 -3.91
C TYR A 157 26.88 13.76 -4.99
N GLY A 158 28.13 13.28 -5.05
CA GLY A 158 29.17 13.78 -5.97
C GLY A 158 28.96 13.42 -7.44
N GLY A 159 27.75 13.00 -7.82
CA GLY A 159 27.40 12.65 -9.20
C GLY A 159 27.09 13.87 -10.07
N GLY A 160 26.99 13.64 -11.39
CA GLY A 160 26.80 14.71 -12.39
C GLY A 160 25.43 15.38 -12.41
N SER A 161 24.44 14.90 -11.66
CA SER A 161 23.13 15.55 -11.51
C SER A 161 22.78 15.80 -10.05
N LYS A 162 21.99 16.85 -9.81
CA LYS A 162 21.49 17.20 -8.48
C LYS A 162 20.01 16.84 -8.30
N ASP A 163 19.36 16.29 -9.33
CA ASP A 163 17.90 16.17 -9.39
C ASP A 163 17.40 14.72 -9.24
N TYR A 164 18.25 13.77 -8.85
CA TYR A 164 17.95 12.32 -8.87
C TYR A 164 16.64 11.93 -8.16
N LEU A 165 16.38 12.54 -7.00
CA LEU A 165 15.16 12.26 -6.24
C LEU A 165 13.92 12.76 -6.99
N SER A 166 14.00 13.94 -7.61
CA SER A 166 12.89 14.49 -8.40
C SER A 166 12.59 13.65 -9.64
N TYR A 167 13.61 13.12 -10.32
CA TYR A 167 13.41 12.15 -11.42
C TYR A 167 12.62 10.92 -10.97
N SER A 168 12.94 10.40 -9.79
CA SER A 168 12.24 9.25 -9.22
C SER A 168 10.79 9.58 -8.89
N LEU A 169 10.55 10.69 -8.18
CA LEU A 169 9.20 11.11 -7.76
C LEU A 169 8.29 11.43 -8.95
N ILE A 170 8.78 12.23 -9.90
CA ILE A 170 8.02 12.58 -11.12
C ILE A 170 7.76 11.33 -11.96
N GLY A 171 8.73 10.43 -12.09
CA GLY A 171 8.56 9.17 -12.81
C GLY A 171 7.45 8.28 -12.21
N LEU A 172 7.37 8.20 -10.88
CA LEU A 172 6.29 7.49 -10.19
C LEU A 172 4.92 8.15 -10.47
N LEU A 173 4.83 9.47 -10.34
CA LEU A 173 3.60 10.22 -10.60
C LEU A 173 3.13 10.14 -12.06
N MET A 174 4.08 10.11 -13.01
CA MET A 174 3.77 9.88 -14.42
C MET A 174 3.24 8.47 -14.66
N ARG A 175 3.84 7.45 -14.03
CA ARG A 175 3.34 6.07 -14.10
C ARG A 175 1.96 5.92 -13.48
N GLU A 176 1.65 6.70 -12.44
CA GLU A 176 0.32 6.79 -11.82
C GLU A 176 -0.68 7.61 -12.66
N GLY A 177 -0.27 8.18 -13.79
CA GLY A 177 -1.12 9.03 -14.65
C GLY A 177 -1.44 10.41 -14.06
N LYS A 178 -0.81 10.78 -12.93
CA LYS A 178 -1.04 12.06 -12.24
C LYS A 178 -0.29 13.22 -12.87
N LEU A 179 0.88 12.95 -13.45
CA LEU A 179 1.65 13.91 -14.23
C LEU A 179 1.80 13.45 -15.68
N LYS A 180 1.91 14.42 -16.59
CA LYS A 180 2.24 14.16 -18.00
C LYS A 180 3.37 15.08 -18.45
N ARG A 181 4.33 14.53 -19.19
CA ARG A 181 5.38 15.32 -19.83
C ARG A 181 4.83 16.04 -21.07
N LEU A 182 5.10 17.33 -21.20
CA LEU A 182 4.72 18.10 -22.38
C LEU A 182 5.58 17.71 -23.60
N PRO A 183 4.99 17.61 -24.81
CA PRO A 183 5.74 17.34 -26.03
C PRO A 183 6.86 18.36 -26.23
N SER A 184 8.04 17.90 -26.64
CA SER A 184 9.21 18.75 -26.93
C SER A 184 9.68 19.64 -25.76
N SER A 185 9.30 19.31 -24.52
CA SER A 185 9.65 20.06 -23.32
C SER A 185 10.20 19.15 -22.21
N LYS A 186 10.92 19.76 -21.27
CA LYS A 186 11.35 19.12 -20.01
C LYS A 186 10.31 19.31 -18.89
N LYS A 187 9.20 19.99 -19.17
CA LYS A 187 8.15 20.30 -18.21
C LYS A 187 7.10 19.19 -18.11
N HIS A 188 6.58 19.01 -16.90
CA HIS A 188 5.54 18.06 -16.54
C HIS A 188 4.37 18.81 -15.94
N VAL A 189 3.15 18.49 -16.38
CA VAL A 189 1.92 19.15 -15.94
C VAL A 189 1.05 18.17 -15.16
N ALA A 190 0.33 18.69 -14.16
CA ALA A 190 -0.69 17.93 -13.45
C ALA A 190 -1.83 17.53 -14.39
N GLN A 191 -2.23 16.27 -14.34
CA GLN A 191 -3.39 15.71 -15.04
C GLN A 191 -4.65 15.74 -14.16
N VAL A 192 -4.46 15.86 -12.84
CA VAL A 192 -5.52 15.84 -11.82
C VAL A 192 -5.42 17.12 -11.02
N ARG A 193 -6.54 17.81 -10.83
CA ARG A 193 -6.65 18.99 -9.96
C ARG A 193 -7.17 18.55 -8.61
#